data_AF-A0A2W7A7N7-F1
#
_entry.id   AF-A0A2W7A7N7-F1
#
_cell.length_a   1.000
_cell.length_b   1.000
_cell.length_c   1.000
_cell.angle_alpha   90.00
_cell.angle_beta   90.00
_cell.angle_gamma   90.00
#
_symmetry.space_group_name_H-M   'P 1'
#
loop_
_entity.id
_entity.type
_entity.pdbx_description
1 polymer ?
#
loop_
_entity_poly.entity_id
_entity_poly.type
_entity_poly.pdbx_seq_one_letter_code
_entity_poly.pdbx_strand_id
1 'polypeptide(L)'
;MSQSLNFVNQDLRDRSFKGKNLVGADFSGADIRGCNFCRSQLKDANFANVLAGTSQRQTFIASILSFLIALIFAGTATIATILLITFTIAFIFGLAVVNSEMIYWVNIVAIVVFAVGFAIAFTSSFAIAGRKGTYTAIAISLIIAFLTGFFGSTFSKIIVVGAFNAIASSLRFNVFTSLLTFLAIEPLQIFGSLYLFRLTINTPRTMIGTRFQYANLTQASFHKATLVNCDFSNAIMNDVNWEQAQILRCKL
;
A
#
# COMPACT_ATOMS: atom_id res chain seq x y z
N MET A 1 33.21 -7.28 33.81
CA MET A 1 31.85 -7.85 33.91
C MET A 1 31.03 -7.30 32.76
N SER A 2 30.85 -8.04 31.66
CA SER A 2 29.84 -7.65 30.67
C SER A 2 28.49 -7.91 31.31
N GLN A 3 27.74 -6.86 31.64
CA GLN A 3 26.34 -7.00 32.02
C GLN A 3 25.63 -7.72 30.87
N SER A 4 25.13 -8.93 31.11
CA SER A 4 24.23 -9.59 30.18
C SER A 4 22.97 -8.72 30.07
N LEU A 5 22.68 -8.25 28.87
CA LEU A 5 21.48 -7.44 28.62
C LEU A 5 20.27 -8.36 28.64
N ASN A 6 19.35 -8.12 29.57
CA ASN A 6 18.16 -8.96 29.77
C ASN A 6 16.91 -8.26 29.21
N PHE A 7 16.29 -8.90 28.22
CA PHE A 7 15.04 -8.51 27.55
C PHE A 7 13.98 -9.61 27.60
N VAL A 8 14.10 -10.56 28.54
CA VAL A 8 13.21 -11.72 28.65
C VAL A 8 11.75 -11.29 28.78
N ASN A 9 10.87 -11.88 27.97
CA ASN A 9 9.42 -11.62 27.94
C ASN A 9 9.01 -10.15 27.73
N GLN A 10 9.90 -9.30 27.19
CA GLN A 10 9.59 -7.89 26.96
C GLN A 10 8.86 -7.67 25.63
N ASP A 11 7.98 -6.66 25.61
CA ASP A 11 7.45 -6.09 24.39
C ASP A 11 8.46 -5.06 23.81
N LEU A 12 9.16 -5.49 22.77
CA LEU A 12 10.19 -4.71 22.09
C LEU A 12 9.74 -4.27 20.70
N ARG A 13 8.45 -4.42 20.35
CA ARG A 13 7.95 -4.17 18.99
C ARG A 13 8.38 -2.80 18.47
N ASP A 14 8.76 -2.77 17.20
CA ASP A 14 9.20 -1.58 16.45
C ASP A 14 10.43 -0.84 17.03
N ARG A 15 11.18 -1.43 17.97
CA ARG A 15 12.40 -0.82 18.51
C ARG A 15 13.60 -1.00 17.59
N SER A 16 14.51 -0.04 17.64
CA SER A 16 15.77 -0.09 16.90
C SER A 16 16.94 -0.50 17.79
N PHE A 17 17.58 -1.59 17.41
CA PHE A 17 18.84 -2.12 17.95
C PHE A 17 19.97 -2.03 16.91
N LYS A 18 19.78 -1.24 15.85
CA LYS A 18 20.71 -1.10 14.73
C LYS A 18 22.12 -0.73 15.25
N GLY A 19 23.12 -1.50 14.84
CA GLY A 19 24.52 -1.26 15.19
C GLY A 19 24.89 -1.46 16.66
N LYS A 20 23.97 -1.95 17.50
CA LYS A 20 24.26 -2.16 18.93
C LYS A 20 25.10 -3.41 19.15
N ASN A 21 25.95 -3.34 20.18
CA ASN A 21 26.58 -4.52 20.75
C ASN A 21 25.59 -5.17 21.74
N LEU A 22 25.11 -6.35 21.39
CA LEU A 22 24.14 -7.17 22.11
C LEU A 22 24.67 -8.60 22.29
N VAL A 23 26.00 -8.75 22.36
CA VAL A 23 26.64 -10.04 22.58
C VAL A 23 26.18 -10.64 23.90
N GLY A 24 25.70 -11.88 23.86
CA GLY A 24 25.16 -12.59 25.03
C GLY A 24 23.85 -12.02 25.59
N ALA A 25 23.16 -11.15 24.85
CA ALA A 25 21.88 -10.61 25.29
C ALA A 25 20.78 -11.70 25.29
N ASP A 26 19.91 -11.67 26.29
CA ASP A 26 18.80 -12.61 26.43
C ASP A 26 17.48 -11.94 26.01
N PHE A 27 16.95 -12.36 24.87
CA PHE A 27 15.64 -11.96 24.32
C PHE A 27 14.58 -13.05 24.51
N SER A 28 14.83 -14.10 25.30
CA SER A 28 13.92 -15.25 25.32
C SER A 28 12.48 -14.86 25.67
N GLY A 29 11.52 -15.36 24.89
CA GLY A 29 10.10 -15.04 25.00
C GLY A 29 9.70 -13.60 24.64
N ALA A 30 10.62 -12.75 24.18
CA ALA A 30 10.32 -11.38 23.80
C ALA A 30 9.51 -11.29 22.49
N ASP A 31 8.72 -10.22 22.37
CA ASP A 31 8.09 -9.84 21.10
C ASP A 31 8.95 -8.80 20.39
N ILE A 32 9.63 -9.22 19.33
CA ILE A 32 10.56 -8.39 18.55
C ILE A 32 10.01 -8.05 17.16
N ARG A 33 8.70 -8.17 16.95
CA ARG A 33 8.08 -7.84 15.66
C ARG A 33 8.36 -6.38 15.28
N GLY A 34 8.83 -6.16 14.06
CA GLY A 34 9.20 -4.85 13.53
C GLY A 34 10.55 -4.30 14.03
N CYS A 35 11.28 -5.05 14.87
CA CYS A 35 12.59 -4.60 15.36
C CYS A 35 13.62 -4.47 14.25
N ASN A 36 14.57 -3.55 14.44
CA ASN A 36 15.71 -3.36 13.55
C ASN A 36 17.02 -3.75 14.24
N PHE A 37 17.56 -4.91 13.89
CA PHE A 37 18.87 -5.43 14.30
C PHE A 37 19.94 -5.28 13.20
N CYS A 38 19.74 -4.40 12.21
CA CYS A 38 20.72 -4.25 11.14
C CYS A 38 22.10 -3.89 11.69
N ARG A 39 23.15 -4.59 11.24
CA ARG A 39 24.55 -4.38 11.66
C ARG A 39 24.82 -4.53 13.16
N SER A 40 23.93 -5.16 13.94
CA SER A 40 24.18 -5.39 15.37
C SER A 40 25.11 -6.59 15.59
N GLN A 41 25.82 -6.59 16.71
CA GLN A 41 26.56 -7.77 17.18
C GLN A 41 25.66 -8.56 18.12
N LEU A 42 25.27 -9.76 17.72
CA LEU A 42 24.34 -10.66 18.41
C LEU A 42 24.98 -12.03 18.65
N LYS A 43 26.32 -12.06 18.74
CA LYS A 43 27.04 -13.29 19.05
C LYS A 43 26.55 -13.82 20.40
N ASP A 44 26.29 -15.12 20.50
CA ASP A 44 25.84 -15.77 21.73
C ASP A 44 24.49 -15.25 22.27
N ALA A 45 23.70 -14.51 21.47
CA ALA A 45 22.42 -13.97 21.91
C ALA A 45 21.33 -15.07 21.95
N ASN A 46 20.46 -15.02 22.97
CA ASN A 46 19.37 -15.97 23.15
C ASN A 46 18.04 -15.39 22.63
N PHE A 47 17.52 -15.92 21.52
CA PHE A 47 16.21 -15.62 20.94
C PHE A 47 15.22 -16.80 21.10
N ALA A 48 15.40 -17.65 22.11
CA ALA A 48 14.49 -18.78 22.31
C ALA A 48 13.04 -18.33 22.55
N ASN A 49 12.06 -19.00 21.93
CA ASN A 49 10.63 -18.70 22.03
C ASN A 49 10.21 -17.27 21.61
N VAL A 50 11.05 -16.57 20.83
CA VAL A 50 10.76 -15.20 20.40
C VAL A 50 9.70 -15.15 19.31
N LEU A 51 8.90 -14.09 19.31
CA LEU A 51 8.01 -13.72 18.20
C LEU A 51 8.67 -12.64 17.35
N ALA A 52 9.14 -12.99 16.14
CA ALA A 52 9.70 -12.04 15.19
C ALA A 52 8.87 -11.97 13.91
N GLY A 53 8.83 -10.79 13.31
CA GLY A 53 8.11 -10.57 12.07
C GLY A 53 7.51 -9.19 11.94
N THR A 54 6.39 -9.07 11.23
CA THR A 54 5.75 -7.77 10.98
C THR A 54 4.99 -7.30 12.23
N SER A 55 5.18 -6.04 12.61
CA SER A 55 4.44 -5.43 13.71
C SER A 55 3.08 -4.92 13.25
N GLN A 56 2.13 -4.78 14.19
CA GLN A 56 0.82 -4.22 13.90
C GLN A 56 0.90 -2.76 13.38
N ARG A 57 1.87 -1.99 13.89
CA ARG A 57 2.11 -0.61 13.44
C ARG A 57 2.60 -0.58 11.99
N GLN A 58 3.53 -1.45 11.61
CA GLN A 58 3.99 -1.57 10.23
C GLN A 58 2.83 -1.94 9.30
N THR A 59 2.03 -2.93 9.67
CA THR A 59 0.83 -3.33 8.91
C THR A 59 -0.13 -2.16 8.73
N PHE A 60 -0.40 -1.40 9.80
CA PHE A 60 -1.30 -0.26 9.76
C PHE A 60 -0.78 0.87 8.85
N ILE A 61 0.50 1.22 8.96
CA ILE A 61 1.13 2.24 8.09
C ILE A 61 1.06 1.82 6.63
N ALA A 62 1.36 0.55 6.33
CA ALA A 62 1.28 0.04 4.97
C ALA A 62 -0.16 0.09 4.45
N SER A 63 -1.15 -0.33 5.24
CA SER A 63 -2.57 -0.23 4.86
C SER A 63 -2.99 1.21 4.54
N ILE A 64 -2.51 2.20 5.31
CA ILE A 64 -2.78 3.62 5.02
C ILE A 64 -2.11 4.04 3.71
N LEU A 65 -0.83 3.74 3.52
CA LEU A 65 -0.11 4.10 2.29
C LEU A 65 -0.78 3.47 1.06
N SER A 66 -1.12 2.19 1.16
CA SER A 66 -1.90 1.43 0.18
C SER A 66 -3.22 2.13 -0.17
N PHE A 67 -3.94 2.60 0.84
CA PHE A 67 -5.21 3.32 0.66
C PHE A 67 -5.02 4.70 0.02
N LEU A 68 -4.01 5.46 0.43
CA LEU A 68 -3.70 6.78 -0.16
C LEU A 68 -3.31 6.66 -1.63
N ILE A 69 -2.48 5.66 -1.98
CA ILE A 69 -2.13 5.38 -3.38
C ILE A 69 -3.40 5.05 -4.17
N ALA A 70 -4.26 4.17 -3.66
CA ALA A 70 -5.52 3.83 -4.33
C ALA A 70 -6.43 5.07 -4.56
N LEU A 71 -6.51 6.00 -3.60
CA LEU A 71 -7.27 7.24 -3.75
C LEU A 71 -6.70 8.17 -4.83
N ILE A 72 -5.38 8.29 -4.94
CA ILE A 72 -4.75 9.09 -6.00
C ILE A 72 -5.11 8.52 -7.37
N PHE A 73 -5.07 7.18 -7.52
CA PHE A 73 -5.41 6.52 -8.78
C PHE A 73 -6.89 6.63 -9.15
N ALA A 74 -7.77 6.48 -8.17
CA ALA A 74 -9.19 6.75 -8.31
C ALA A 74 -9.44 8.15 -8.90
N GLY A 75 -8.80 9.17 -8.34
CA GLY A 75 -8.87 10.54 -8.84
C GLY A 75 -8.41 10.65 -10.29
N THR A 76 -7.25 10.09 -10.64
CA THR A 76 -6.75 10.16 -12.03
C THR A 76 -7.67 9.46 -13.03
N ALA A 77 -8.23 8.29 -12.66
CA ALA A 77 -9.13 7.55 -13.54
C ALA A 77 -10.45 8.30 -13.79
N THR A 78 -10.99 8.98 -12.77
CA THR A 78 -12.19 9.82 -12.97
C THR A 78 -11.93 10.98 -13.91
N ILE A 79 -10.78 11.66 -13.80
CA ILE A 79 -10.41 12.76 -14.70
C ILE A 79 -10.27 12.25 -16.14
N ALA A 80 -9.60 11.12 -16.33
CA ALA A 80 -9.40 10.48 -17.63
C ALA A 80 -10.72 10.13 -18.34
N THR A 81 -11.63 9.46 -17.63
CA THR A 81 -12.95 9.09 -18.15
C THR A 81 -13.79 10.32 -18.54
N ILE A 82 -13.74 11.41 -17.74
CA ILE A 82 -14.42 12.66 -18.08
C ILE A 82 -13.84 13.26 -19.37
N LEU A 83 -12.52 13.30 -19.49
CA LEU A 83 -11.85 13.81 -20.69
C LEU A 83 -12.22 12.99 -21.93
N LEU A 84 -12.25 11.66 -21.82
CA LEU A 84 -12.62 10.76 -22.91
C LEU A 84 -14.07 10.93 -23.36
N ILE A 85 -15.03 10.96 -22.42
CA ILE A 85 -16.45 11.17 -22.74
C ILE A 85 -16.65 12.55 -23.37
N THR A 86 -16.00 13.58 -22.82
CA THR A 86 -16.10 14.94 -23.36
C THR A 86 -15.49 15.02 -24.76
N PHE A 87 -14.33 14.39 -24.99
CA PHE A 87 -13.68 14.35 -26.30
C PHE A 87 -14.52 13.61 -27.35
N THR A 88 -15.07 12.44 -27.00
CA THR A 88 -15.91 11.66 -27.92
C THR A 88 -17.17 12.42 -28.31
N ILE A 89 -17.81 13.13 -27.37
CA ILE A 89 -18.96 13.99 -27.68
C ILE A 89 -18.53 15.16 -28.58
N ALA A 90 -17.40 15.81 -28.30
CA ALA A 90 -16.85 16.88 -29.14
C ALA A 90 -16.55 16.40 -30.57
N PHE A 91 -16.07 15.16 -30.72
CA PHE A 91 -15.74 14.56 -32.00
C PHE A 91 -16.98 14.22 -32.83
N ILE A 92 -18.03 13.69 -32.19
CA ILE A 92 -19.27 13.25 -32.86
C ILE A 92 -20.17 14.46 -33.21
N PHE A 93 -20.35 15.38 -32.25
CA PHE A 93 -21.33 16.47 -32.36
C PHE A 93 -20.71 17.85 -32.61
N GLY A 94 -19.37 17.95 -32.58
CA GLY A 94 -18.63 19.20 -32.74
C GLY A 94 -18.41 19.96 -31.43
N LEU A 95 -17.38 20.82 -31.45
CA LEU A 95 -16.96 21.64 -30.30
C LEU A 95 -18.05 22.59 -29.77
N ALA A 96 -19.00 23.01 -30.61
CA ALA A 96 -20.06 23.96 -30.23
C ALA A 96 -21.02 23.40 -29.17
N VAL A 97 -21.11 22.08 -29.06
CA VAL A 97 -21.96 21.39 -28.07
C VAL A 97 -21.27 21.25 -26.71
N VAL A 98 -19.93 21.37 -26.68
CA VAL A 98 -19.15 21.22 -25.45
C VAL A 98 -19.13 22.56 -24.70
N ASN A 99 -20.05 22.71 -23.74
CA ASN A 99 -20.08 23.83 -22.81
C ASN A 99 -19.76 23.36 -21.37
N SER A 100 -19.56 24.31 -20.46
CA SER A 100 -19.23 24.02 -19.06
C SER A 100 -20.33 23.22 -18.34
N GLU A 101 -21.59 23.41 -18.71
CA GLU A 101 -22.72 22.64 -18.15
C GLU A 101 -22.70 21.18 -18.57
N MET A 102 -22.41 20.88 -19.84
CA MET A 102 -22.30 19.52 -20.34
C MET A 102 -21.18 18.76 -19.61
N ILE A 103 -20.01 19.38 -19.44
CA ILE A 103 -18.88 18.75 -18.73
C ILE A 103 -19.22 18.53 -17.26
N TYR A 104 -19.99 19.44 -16.64
CA TYR A 104 -20.47 19.26 -15.28
C TYR A 104 -21.35 18.00 -15.14
N TRP A 105 -22.30 17.78 -16.06
CA TRP A 105 -23.13 16.57 -16.06
C TRP A 105 -22.33 15.29 -16.33
N VAL A 106 -21.40 15.32 -17.29
CA VAL A 106 -20.47 14.20 -17.56
C VAL A 106 -19.67 13.86 -16.30
N ASN A 107 -19.21 14.87 -15.56
CA ASN A 107 -18.48 14.68 -14.31
C ASN A 107 -19.35 14.04 -13.21
N ILE A 108 -20.60 14.49 -13.04
CA ILE A 108 -21.53 13.85 -12.09
C ILE A 108 -21.69 12.36 -12.42
N VAL A 109 -21.94 12.03 -13.69
CA VAL A 109 -22.12 10.63 -14.11
C VAL A 109 -20.84 9.82 -13.86
N ALA A 110 -19.66 10.36 -14.20
CA ALA A 110 -18.38 9.70 -13.96
C ALA A 110 -18.12 9.44 -12.46
N ILE A 111 -18.41 10.42 -11.59
CA ILE A 111 -18.28 10.27 -10.13
C ILE A 111 -19.24 9.19 -9.62
N VAL A 112 -20.49 9.17 -10.08
CA VAL A 112 -21.48 8.16 -9.65
C VAL A 112 -21.04 6.77 -10.09
N VAL A 113 -20.64 6.59 -11.35
CA VAL A 113 -20.15 5.30 -11.87
C VAL A 113 -18.92 4.84 -11.09
N PHE A 114 -17.98 5.74 -10.83
CA PHE A 114 -16.80 5.44 -10.02
C PHE A 114 -17.16 5.06 -8.58
N ALA A 115 -18.02 5.83 -7.91
CA ALA A 115 -18.44 5.56 -6.53
C ALA A 115 -19.16 4.21 -6.40
N VAL A 116 -20.04 3.89 -7.36
CA VAL A 116 -20.74 2.60 -7.43
C VAL A 116 -19.76 1.46 -7.69
N GLY A 117 -18.86 1.60 -8.67
CA GLY A 117 -17.84 0.60 -8.98
C GLY A 117 -16.89 0.35 -7.80
N PHE A 118 -16.46 1.42 -7.13
CA PHE A 118 -15.64 1.36 -5.93
C PHE A 118 -16.39 0.67 -4.78
N ALA A 119 -17.66 1.01 -4.53
CA ALA A 119 -18.46 0.37 -3.50
C ALA A 119 -18.61 -1.14 -3.75
N ILE A 120 -18.84 -1.56 -5.00
CA ILE A 120 -18.90 -2.98 -5.37
C ILE A 120 -17.57 -3.68 -5.13
N ALA A 121 -16.46 -3.12 -5.62
CA ALA A 121 -15.12 -3.71 -5.48
C ALA A 121 -14.64 -3.76 -4.02
N PHE A 122 -14.96 -2.72 -3.25
CA PHE A 122 -14.63 -2.64 -1.83
C PHE A 122 -15.44 -3.66 -1.02
N THR A 123 -16.75 -3.75 -1.26
CA THR A 123 -17.62 -4.70 -0.54
C THR A 123 -17.28 -6.15 -0.89
N SER A 124 -16.95 -6.45 -2.16
CA SER A 124 -16.56 -7.80 -2.59
C SER A 124 -15.24 -8.27 -1.95
N SER A 125 -14.31 -7.34 -1.71
CA SER A 125 -13.05 -7.63 -1.00
C SER A 125 -13.28 -8.07 0.46
N PHE A 126 -14.34 -7.58 1.11
CA PHE A 126 -14.72 -7.99 2.48
C PHE A 126 -15.71 -9.16 2.52
N ALA A 127 -16.43 -9.45 1.45
CA ALA A 127 -17.23 -10.68 1.34
C ALA A 127 -16.35 -11.93 1.44
N ILE A 128 -15.10 -11.84 0.96
CA ILE A 128 -14.07 -12.89 1.06
C ILE A 128 -13.54 -13.03 2.51
N ALA A 129 -13.68 -11.99 3.35
CA ALA A 129 -13.13 -11.94 4.72
C ALA A 129 -14.14 -12.34 5.82
N GLY A 130 -15.36 -12.77 5.46
CA GLY A 130 -16.38 -13.26 6.40
C GLY A 130 -17.46 -12.24 6.81
N ARG A 131 -18.62 -12.73 7.30
CA ARG A 131 -19.87 -11.96 7.50
C ARG A 131 -19.74 -10.70 8.36
N LYS A 132 -18.84 -10.65 9.35
CA LYS A 132 -18.69 -9.47 10.24
C LYS A 132 -17.96 -8.32 9.55
N GLY A 133 -17.00 -8.61 8.66
CA GLY A 133 -16.25 -7.60 7.91
C GLY A 133 -17.07 -6.93 6.81
N THR A 134 -18.09 -7.62 6.29
CA THR A 134 -18.95 -7.14 5.21
C THR A 134 -19.82 -5.96 5.65
N TYR A 135 -20.43 -6.02 6.85
CA TYR A 135 -21.25 -4.92 7.36
C TYR A 135 -20.43 -3.65 7.65
N THR A 136 -19.23 -3.80 8.21
CA THR A 136 -18.32 -2.67 8.44
C THR A 136 -17.84 -2.06 7.12
N ALA A 137 -17.60 -2.89 6.09
CA ALA A 137 -17.20 -2.42 4.77
C ALA A 137 -18.31 -1.64 4.06
N ILE A 138 -19.55 -2.10 4.15
CA ILE A 138 -20.72 -1.40 3.59
C ILE A 138 -20.85 -0.01 4.20
N ALA A 139 -20.81 0.11 5.54
CA ALA A 139 -20.89 1.40 6.21
C ALA A 139 -19.76 2.37 5.79
N ILE A 140 -18.52 1.88 5.71
CA ILE A 140 -17.37 2.68 5.26
C ILE A 140 -17.53 3.09 3.79
N SER A 141 -17.96 2.19 2.91
CA SER A 141 -18.17 2.51 1.49
C SER A 141 -19.25 3.56 1.27
N LEU A 142 -20.34 3.53 2.04
CA LEU A 142 -21.40 4.53 1.98
C LEU A 142 -20.92 5.90 2.48
N ILE A 143 -20.13 5.94 3.56
CA ILE A 143 -19.53 7.18 4.07
C ILE A 143 -18.54 7.75 3.05
N ILE A 144 -17.68 6.91 2.46
CA ILE A 144 -16.73 7.34 1.44
C ILE A 144 -17.46 7.86 0.19
N ALA A 145 -18.49 7.15 -0.29
CA ALA A 145 -19.31 7.59 -1.43
C ALA A 145 -20.01 8.94 -1.17
N PHE A 146 -20.48 9.16 0.05
CA PHE A 146 -21.06 10.44 0.46
C PHE A 146 -20.00 11.55 0.52
N LEU A 147 -18.84 11.28 1.10
CA LEU A 147 -17.73 12.23 1.18
C LEU A 147 -17.16 12.57 -0.19
N THR A 148 -17.00 11.61 -1.09
CA THR A 148 -16.55 11.86 -2.47
C THR A 148 -17.61 12.59 -3.29
N GLY A 149 -18.91 12.33 -3.08
CA GLY A 149 -19.98 13.13 -3.69
C GLY A 149 -19.99 14.59 -3.21
N PHE A 150 -19.81 14.81 -1.90
CA PHE A 150 -19.87 16.14 -1.29
C PHE A 150 -18.60 16.98 -1.58
N PHE A 151 -17.41 16.44 -1.31
CA PHE A 151 -16.13 17.11 -1.60
C PHE A 151 -15.80 17.14 -3.10
N GLY A 152 -16.18 16.09 -3.84
CA GLY A 152 -15.99 16.02 -5.29
C GLY A 152 -16.75 17.09 -6.04
N SER A 153 -17.89 17.59 -5.53
CA SER A 153 -18.68 18.65 -6.16
C SER A 153 -18.01 20.05 -6.14
N THR A 154 -17.02 20.27 -5.27
CA THR A 154 -16.26 21.53 -5.20
C THR A 154 -14.96 21.41 -5.97
N PHE A 155 -14.29 20.24 -5.88
CA PHE A 155 -13.10 19.90 -6.65
C PHE A 155 -13.41 19.71 -8.15
N SER A 156 -14.64 19.28 -8.48
CA SER A 156 -15.16 19.12 -9.84
C SER A 156 -15.10 20.40 -10.63
N LYS A 157 -15.41 21.56 -10.03
CA LYS A 157 -15.37 22.86 -10.74
C LYS A 157 -13.96 23.19 -11.22
N ILE A 158 -12.93 22.89 -10.42
CA ILE A 158 -11.52 23.12 -10.76
C ILE A 158 -11.08 22.16 -11.88
N ILE A 159 -11.43 20.88 -11.75
CA ILE A 159 -11.13 19.86 -12.77
C ILE A 159 -11.85 20.18 -14.09
N VAL A 160 -13.12 20.54 -14.05
CA VAL A 160 -13.97 20.84 -15.23
C VAL A 160 -13.39 22.01 -16.02
N VAL A 161 -12.95 23.08 -15.35
CA VAL A 161 -12.32 24.23 -16.01
C VAL A 161 -10.96 23.86 -16.62
N GLY A 162 -10.12 23.10 -15.90
CA GLY A 162 -8.83 22.64 -16.41
C GLY A 162 -8.96 21.68 -17.61
N ALA A 163 -9.87 20.72 -17.51
CA ALA A 163 -10.20 19.74 -18.55
C ALA A 163 -10.75 20.42 -19.80
N PHE A 164 -11.69 21.35 -19.64
CA PHE A 164 -12.24 22.14 -20.74
C PHE A 164 -11.15 22.92 -21.47
N ASN A 165 -10.25 23.60 -20.74
CA ASN A 165 -9.16 24.36 -21.34
C ASN A 165 -8.14 23.46 -22.07
N ALA A 166 -7.83 22.27 -21.52
CA ALA A 166 -6.94 21.31 -22.16
C ALA A 166 -7.55 20.76 -23.47
N ILE A 167 -8.84 20.42 -23.47
CA ILE A 167 -9.56 19.93 -24.65
C ILE A 167 -9.72 21.03 -25.70
N ALA A 168 -10.12 22.23 -25.28
CA ALA A 168 -10.30 23.37 -26.17
C ALA A 168 -8.99 23.79 -26.83
N SER A 169 -7.84 23.62 -26.16
CA SER A 169 -6.53 23.89 -26.75
C SER A 169 -6.05 22.77 -27.67
N SER A 170 -6.28 21.49 -27.34
CA SER A 170 -5.84 20.36 -28.18
C SER A 170 -6.63 20.25 -29.49
N LEU A 171 -7.95 20.42 -29.43
CA LEU A 171 -8.85 20.34 -30.59
C LEU A 171 -8.69 21.53 -31.56
N ARG A 172 -8.12 22.65 -31.13
CA ARG A 172 -7.81 23.81 -31.99
C ARG A 172 -6.58 23.59 -32.89
N PHE A 173 -5.69 22.67 -32.56
CA PHE A 173 -4.47 22.43 -33.32
C PHE A 173 -4.61 21.28 -34.32
N ASN A 174 -4.97 20.07 -33.87
CA ASN A 174 -5.21 18.94 -34.76
C ASN A 174 -6.02 17.84 -34.04
N VAL A 175 -7.22 17.56 -34.57
CA VAL A 175 -8.19 16.63 -33.95
C VAL A 175 -7.65 15.19 -33.95
N PHE A 176 -6.91 14.82 -35.01
CA PHE A 176 -6.36 13.48 -35.16
C PHE A 176 -5.21 13.20 -34.17
N THR A 177 -4.34 14.18 -33.92
CA THR A 177 -3.27 14.03 -32.93
C THR A 177 -3.83 13.99 -31.51
N SER A 178 -4.89 14.77 -31.24
CA SER A 178 -5.60 14.73 -29.95
C SER A 178 -6.19 13.34 -29.69
N LEU A 179 -6.87 12.74 -30.68
CA LEU A 179 -7.42 11.38 -30.56
C LEU A 179 -6.31 10.34 -30.29
N LEU A 180 -5.19 10.42 -31.01
CA LEU A 180 -4.04 9.54 -30.80
C LEU A 180 -3.42 9.70 -29.40
N THR A 181 -3.32 10.92 -28.89
CA THR A 181 -2.82 11.15 -27.52
C THR A 181 -3.76 10.56 -26.47
N PHE A 182 -5.08 10.68 -26.63
CA PHE A 182 -6.04 10.08 -25.71
C PHE A 182 -6.01 8.55 -25.76
N LEU A 183 -6.02 7.96 -26.96
CA LEU A 183 -5.92 6.50 -27.14
C LEU A 183 -4.61 5.92 -26.60
N ALA A 184 -3.53 6.71 -26.54
CA ALA A 184 -2.25 6.29 -25.96
C ALA A 184 -2.19 6.43 -24.44
N ILE A 185 -2.84 7.44 -23.85
CA ILE A 185 -2.77 7.75 -22.42
C ILE A 185 -3.69 6.83 -21.59
N GLU A 186 -4.90 6.53 -22.08
CA GLU A 186 -5.90 5.74 -21.33
C GLU A 186 -5.41 4.33 -20.97
N PRO A 187 -4.83 3.53 -21.89
CA PRO A 187 -4.29 2.23 -21.54
C PRO A 187 -3.15 2.35 -20.53
N LEU A 188 -2.29 3.35 -20.66
CA LEU A 188 -1.16 3.59 -19.74
C LEU A 188 -1.64 3.87 -18.31
N GLN A 189 -2.74 4.60 -18.15
CA GLN A 189 -3.36 4.86 -16.86
C GLN A 189 -4.07 3.62 -16.30
N ILE A 190 -4.78 2.86 -17.13
CA ILE A 190 -5.44 1.61 -16.72
C ILE A 190 -4.40 0.55 -16.32
N PHE A 191 -3.40 0.28 -17.16
CA PHE A 191 -2.33 -0.67 -16.85
C PHE A 191 -1.45 -0.21 -15.68
N GLY A 192 -1.15 1.09 -15.59
CA GLY A 192 -0.44 1.67 -14.45
C GLY A 192 -1.20 1.51 -13.13
N SER A 193 -2.51 1.76 -13.14
CA SER A 193 -3.37 1.61 -11.96
C SER A 193 -3.52 0.14 -11.54
N LEU A 194 -3.68 -0.79 -12.49
CA LEU A 194 -3.72 -2.23 -12.21
C LEU A 194 -2.38 -2.73 -11.66
N TYR A 195 -1.25 -2.25 -12.19
CA TYR A 195 0.08 -2.58 -11.69
C TYR A 195 0.26 -2.12 -10.23
N LEU A 196 -0.16 -0.89 -9.92
CA LEU A 196 -0.01 -0.33 -8.57
C LEU A 196 -1.02 -0.90 -7.58
N PHE A 197 -2.24 -1.23 -8.01
CA PHE A 197 -3.19 -1.99 -7.22
C PHE A 197 -2.65 -3.38 -6.89
N ARG A 198 -2.05 -4.07 -7.86
CA ARG A 198 -1.35 -5.34 -7.63
C ARG A 198 -0.20 -5.17 -6.65
N LEU A 199 0.58 -4.09 -6.73
CA LEU A 199 1.65 -3.78 -5.78
C LEU A 199 1.09 -3.54 -4.36
N THR A 200 -0.08 -2.89 -4.29
CA THR A 200 -0.82 -2.54 -3.07
C THR A 200 -1.38 -3.78 -2.35
N ILE A 201 -1.94 -4.74 -3.10
CA ILE A 201 -2.41 -6.02 -2.53
C ILE A 201 -1.24 -6.89 -2.08
N ASN A 202 -0.11 -6.80 -2.78
CA ASN A 202 1.07 -7.59 -2.46
C ASN A 202 1.94 -6.96 -1.36
N THR A 203 1.70 -5.71 -0.97
CA THR A 203 2.54 -5.00 0.02
C THR A 203 2.63 -5.76 1.35
N PRO A 204 1.54 -6.28 1.95
CA PRO A 204 1.61 -7.09 3.17
C PRO A 204 2.44 -8.38 3.00
N ARG A 205 2.50 -8.93 1.78
CA ARG A 205 3.28 -10.14 1.46
C ARG A 205 4.76 -9.85 1.27
N THR A 206 5.11 -8.61 0.90
CA THR A 206 6.49 -8.16 0.68
C THR A 206 7.05 -7.36 1.85
N MET A 207 6.24 -7.05 2.86
CA MET A 207 6.65 -6.29 4.02
C MET A 207 7.61 -7.09 4.88
N ILE A 208 8.83 -6.57 4.97
CA ILE A 208 9.87 -7.06 5.86
C ILE A 208 9.52 -6.61 7.28
N GLY A 209 9.39 -7.57 8.18
CA GLY A 209 9.16 -7.35 9.59
C GLY A 209 10.46 -7.06 10.34
N THR A 210 10.86 -7.98 11.23
CA THR A 210 12.12 -7.90 11.96
C THR A 210 13.31 -8.04 11.02
N ARG A 211 14.28 -7.12 11.10
CA ARG A 211 15.47 -7.08 10.23
C ARG A 211 16.73 -7.45 10.97
N PHE A 212 17.48 -8.40 10.43
CA PHE A 212 18.80 -8.85 10.88
C PHE A 212 19.90 -8.62 9.82
N GLN A 213 19.66 -7.78 8.80
CA GLN A 213 20.62 -7.56 7.72
C GLN A 213 22.00 -7.15 8.26
N TYR A 214 23.07 -7.80 7.80
CA TYR A 214 24.45 -7.56 8.27
C TYR A 214 24.67 -7.77 9.77
N ALA A 215 23.74 -8.38 10.49
CA ALA A 215 23.94 -8.71 11.90
C ALA A 215 24.90 -9.89 12.02
N ASN A 216 25.72 -9.89 13.07
CA ASN A 216 26.49 -11.07 13.44
C ASN A 216 25.71 -11.91 14.44
N LEU A 217 25.11 -13.01 13.98
CA LEU A 217 24.33 -13.96 14.77
C LEU A 217 25.14 -15.20 15.14
N THR A 218 26.47 -15.18 15.05
CA THR A 218 27.30 -16.36 15.35
C THR A 218 26.95 -16.94 16.72
N GLN A 219 26.64 -18.24 16.81
CA GLN A 219 26.25 -18.92 18.05
C GLN A 219 24.97 -18.38 18.73
N ALA A 220 24.15 -17.61 18.02
CA ALA A 220 22.84 -17.20 18.53
C ALA A 220 21.87 -18.40 18.55
N SER A 221 20.88 -18.37 19.45
CA SER A 221 19.85 -19.41 19.56
C SER A 221 18.47 -18.90 19.20
N PHE A 222 17.82 -19.49 18.20
CA PHE A 222 16.41 -19.28 17.83
C PHE A 222 15.55 -20.50 18.19
N HIS A 223 15.94 -21.26 19.21
CA HIS A 223 15.20 -22.46 19.63
C HIS A 223 13.71 -22.14 19.89
N LYS A 224 12.79 -22.86 19.23
CA LYS A 224 11.33 -22.62 19.31
C LYS A 224 10.87 -21.19 18.93
N ALA A 225 11.69 -20.40 18.25
CA ALA A 225 11.30 -19.07 17.81
C ALA A 225 10.30 -19.13 16.65
N THR A 226 9.40 -18.15 16.57
CA THR A 226 8.51 -17.94 15.43
C THR A 226 9.00 -16.74 14.63
N LEU A 227 9.41 -16.98 13.38
CA LEU A 227 10.02 -16.00 12.50
C LEU A 227 9.19 -15.89 11.22
N VAL A 228 8.49 -14.77 11.05
CA VAL A 228 7.61 -14.54 9.89
C VAL A 228 8.00 -13.26 9.16
N ASN A 229 8.29 -13.32 7.86
CA ASN A 229 8.72 -12.15 7.07
C ASN A 229 9.97 -11.44 7.62
N CYS A 230 10.89 -12.16 8.26
CA CYS A 230 12.16 -11.59 8.73
C CYS A 230 13.17 -11.49 7.58
N ASP A 231 14.13 -10.56 7.69
CA ASP A 231 15.20 -10.41 6.69
C ASP A 231 16.58 -10.56 7.31
N PHE A 232 17.27 -11.63 6.93
CA PHE A 232 18.62 -12.02 7.32
C PHE A 232 19.65 -11.75 6.22
N SER A 233 19.31 -11.01 5.16
CA SER A 233 20.22 -10.75 4.03
C SER A 233 21.59 -10.24 4.51
N ASN A 234 22.65 -10.94 4.13
CA ASN A 234 24.04 -10.64 4.52
C ASN A 234 24.34 -10.76 6.02
N ALA A 235 23.49 -11.41 6.82
CA ALA A 235 23.79 -11.73 8.20
C ALA A 235 24.83 -12.86 8.28
N ILE A 236 25.68 -12.81 9.30
CA ILE A 236 26.62 -13.90 9.62
C ILE A 236 25.88 -14.87 10.53
N MET A 237 25.62 -16.09 10.07
CA MET A 237 24.77 -17.09 10.76
C MET A 237 25.53 -18.38 11.08
N ASN A 238 26.82 -18.27 11.44
CA ASN A 238 27.64 -19.42 11.81
C ASN A 238 27.14 -20.04 13.13
N ASP A 239 26.95 -21.35 13.17
CA ASP A 239 26.56 -22.08 14.39
C ASP A 239 25.27 -21.59 15.07
N VAL A 240 24.30 -21.07 14.30
CA VAL A 240 23.01 -20.65 14.85
C VAL A 240 22.15 -21.86 15.17
N ASN A 241 21.58 -21.91 16.39
CA ASN A 241 20.64 -22.95 16.77
C ASN A 241 19.22 -22.62 16.24
N TRP A 242 18.75 -23.39 15.26
CA TRP A 242 17.41 -23.26 14.66
C TRP A 242 16.41 -24.34 15.13
N GLU A 243 16.74 -25.12 16.16
CA GLU A 243 15.95 -26.27 16.57
C GLU A 243 14.51 -25.86 16.94
N GLN A 244 13.52 -26.51 16.33
CA GLN A 244 12.08 -26.22 16.51
C GLN A 244 11.66 -24.79 16.14
N ALA A 245 12.51 -24.02 15.43
CA ALA A 245 12.15 -22.71 14.93
C ALA A 245 11.16 -22.81 13.76
N GLN A 246 10.14 -21.96 13.76
CA GLN A 246 9.20 -21.82 12.65
C GLN A 246 9.64 -20.65 11.77
N ILE A 247 10.17 -20.95 10.58
CA ILE A 247 10.67 -19.95 9.63
C ILE A 247 9.72 -19.87 8.44
N LEU A 248 9.03 -18.74 8.29
CA LEU A 248 8.03 -18.53 7.26
C LEU A 248 8.29 -17.23 6.50
N ARG A 249 8.49 -17.33 5.18
CA ARG A 249 8.67 -16.17 4.28
C ARG A 249 9.83 -15.26 4.70
N CYS A 250 10.85 -15.82 5.34
CA CYS A 250 12.05 -15.10 5.68
C CYS A 250 12.98 -15.02 4.46
N LYS A 251 13.68 -13.88 4.33
CA LYS A 251 14.77 -13.73 3.38
C LYS A 251 16.07 -14.09 4.11
N LEU A 252 16.84 -15.00 3.54
CA LEU A 252 18.12 -15.50 4.09
C LEU A 252 19.29 -14.91 3.31
#